data_AF-W6NY79-F1
#
_entry.id   AF-W6NY79-F1
#
_cell.length_a   1.000
_cell.length_b   1.000
_cell.length_c   1.000
_cell.angle_alpha   90.00
_cell.angle_beta   90.00
_cell.angle_gamma   90.00
#
_symmetry.space_group_name_H-M   'P 1'
#
loop_
_entity.id
_entity.type
_entity.pdbx_description
1 polymer ?
#
loop_
_entity_poly.entity_id
_entity_poly.type
_entity_poly.pdbx_seq_one_letter_code
_entity_poly.pdbx_strand_id
1 'polypeptide(L)'
;RIQGLRIEVEDVDEPPAFVNGPVPFLAVVPLETPVGFHVYKFVARDEGGDGDDDVEYRLINTEPPGMFTVDTNTGVVRTAVRQYREGQTYRVLVQAIDRTPSDNSTKQVSEVAKLEILAGDRPPQFLQQHYTVSLPEDTLVDYSVVDVRAHRFRAIDDRRSKGELIYSVWSQHGGQREPTSMFGIDPKTGVIHLRRLLDYDDPSQPKLHKLI
;
A
#
# COMPACT_ATOMS: atom_id res chain seq x y z
N ARG A 1 -40.73 2.59 49.49
CA ARG A 1 -40.93 3.58 48.41
C ARG A 1 -39.88 3.27 47.34
N ILE A 2 -40.28 2.86 46.14
CA ILE A 2 -39.34 2.51 45.07
C ILE A 2 -39.13 3.79 44.25
N GLN A 3 -37.88 4.17 44.02
CA GLN A 3 -37.53 5.24 43.09
C GLN A 3 -37.17 4.62 41.75
N GLY A 4 -37.77 5.15 40.67
CA GLY A 4 -37.36 4.82 39.31
C GLY A 4 -36.18 5.68 38.91
N LEU A 5 -35.10 5.04 38.47
CA LEU A 5 -33.96 5.69 37.83
C LEU A 5 -34.14 5.60 36.31
N ARG A 6 -34.08 6.74 35.63
CA ARG A 6 -34.05 6.81 34.16
C ARG A 6 -32.67 7.33 33.77
N ILE A 7 -31.96 6.53 33.00
CA ILE A 7 -30.69 6.91 32.37
C ILE A 7 -30.98 6.99 30.88
N GLU A 8 -30.68 8.14 30.29
CA GLU A 8 -30.72 8.35 28.85
C GLU A 8 -29.27 8.40 28.35
N VAL A 9 -29.00 7.67 27.28
CA VAL A 9 -27.71 7.75 26.58
C VAL A 9 -27.92 8.73 25.44
N GLU A 10 -27.18 9.82 25.47
CA GLU A 10 -27.12 10.77 24.35
C GLU A 10 -26.20 10.20 23.29
N ASP A 11 -26.65 10.32 22.03
CA ASP A 11 -25.82 10.01 20.88
C ASP A 11 -24.77 11.11 20.71
N VAL A 12 -23.50 10.73 20.71
CA VAL A 12 -22.39 11.66 20.45
C VAL A 12 -21.92 11.37 19.05
N ASP A 13 -22.17 12.33 18.17
CA ASP A 13 -21.74 12.32 16.79
C ASP A 13 -20.24 11.96 16.67
N GLU A 14 -19.88 11.13 15.69
CA GLU A 14 -18.51 10.62 15.48
C GLU A 14 -17.86 11.30 14.26
N PRO A 15 -16.53 11.48 14.21
CA PRO A 15 -15.91 12.12 13.07
C PRO A 15 -15.95 11.25 11.82
N PRO A 16 -16.02 11.86 10.61
CA PRO A 16 -16.06 11.09 9.38
C PRO A 16 -14.85 10.15 9.24
N ALA A 17 -15.11 8.94 8.77
CA ALA A 17 -14.08 7.93 8.54
C ALA A 17 -13.89 7.65 7.06
N PHE A 18 -12.63 7.58 6.59
CA PHE A 18 -12.33 7.16 5.22
C PHE A 18 -12.63 5.67 5.04
N VAL A 19 -13.54 5.36 4.11
CA VAL A 19 -14.01 3.99 3.84
C VAL A 19 -13.37 3.37 2.60
N ASN A 20 -12.44 4.07 1.95
CA ASN A 20 -11.65 3.49 0.86
C ASN A 20 -10.89 2.25 1.38
N GLY A 21 -10.66 1.28 0.49
CA GLY A 21 -9.80 0.14 0.80
C GLY A 21 -9.08 -0.37 -0.45
N PRO A 22 -7.99 -1.13 -0.29
CA PRO A 22 -7.31 -1.44 0.97
C PRO A 22 -6.42 -0.28 1.48
N VAL A 23 -6.08 -0.31 2.78
CA VAL A 23 -5.07 0.56 3.42
C VAL A 23 -3.72 -0.16 3.37
N PRO A 24 -2.59 0.50 3.02
CA PRO A 24 -2.46 1.92 2.68
C PRO A 24 -3.14 2.30 1.37
N PHE A 25 -3.60 3.55 1.25
CA PHE A 25 -4.19 4.05 0.01
C PHE A 25 -3.11 4.22 -1.04
N LEU A 26 -3.27 3.56 -2.18
CA LEU A 26 -2.30 3.53 -3.28
C LEU A 26 -2.95 3.95 -4.59
N ALA A 27 -2.24 4.79 -5.35
CA ALA A 27 -2.59 5.13 -6.73
C ALA A 27 -1.33 5.21 -7.60
N VAL A 28 -1.56 5.43 -8.90
CA VAL A 28 -0.49 5.68 -9.86
C VAL A 28 -0.85 6.83 -10.77
N VAL A 29 0.16 7.56 -11.25
CA VAL A 29 -0.01 8.69 -12.16
C VAL A 29 0.89 8.50 -13.40
N PRO A 30 0.39 8.73 -14.63
CA PRO A 30 1.23 8.74 -15.82
C PRO A 30 2.34 9.80 -15.73
N LEU A 31 3.47 9.55 -16.38
CA LEU A 31 4.59 10.50 -16.40
C LEU A 31 4.24 11.84 -17.08
N GLU A 32 3.38 11.78 -18.10
CA GLU A 32 2.88 12.95 -18.83
C GLU A 32 1.36 12.90 -18.87
N THR A 33 0.72 13.90 -18.28
CA THR A 33 -0.75 13.95 -18.18
C THR A 33 -1.22 15.40 -18.11
N PRO A 34 -2.40 15.76 -18.66
CA PRO A 34 -2.90 17.12 -18.51
C PRO A 34 -3.13 17.49 -17.04
N VAL A 35 -3.05 18.79 -16.73
CA VAL A 35 -3.50 19.32 -15.44
C VAL A 35 -5.00 19.03 -15.29
N GLY A 36 -5.43 18.59 -14.11
CA GLY A 36 -6.80 18.22 -13.83
C GLY A 36 -7.12 16.74 -14.08
N PHE A 37 -6.14 15.92 -14.46
CA PHE A 37 -6.32 14.48 -14.63
C PHE A 37 -6.73 13.81 -13.32
N HIS A 38 -7.76 12.98 -13.36
CA HIS A 38 -8.26 12.23 -12.20
C HIS A 38 -7.29 11.12 -11.80
N VAL A 39 -6.81 11.13 -10.55
CA VAL A 39 -5.87 10.13 -10.03
C VAL A 39 -6.51 9.19 -9.02
N TYR A 40 -7.35 9.74 -8.14
CA TYR A 40 -7.97 9.00 -7.04
C TYR A 40 -9.25 9.71 -6.57
N LYS A 41 -10.12 9.00 -5.86
CA LYS A 41 -11.26 9.58 -5.12
C LYS A 41 -11.24 9.08 -3.68
N PHE A 42 -11.04 10.00 -2.73
CA PHE A 42 -11.34 9.72 -1.34
C PHE A 42 -12.85 9.64 -1.12
N VAL A 43 -13.25 8.72 -0.27
CA VAL A 43 -14.62 8.50 0.17
C VAL A 43 -14.58 8.37 1.68
N ALA A 44 -15.18 9.33 2.36
CA ALA A 44 -15.41 9.30 3.80
C ALA A 44 -16.91 9.27 4.09
N ARG A 45 -17.27 8.71 5.25
CA ARG A 45 -18.65 8.60 5.71
C ARG A 45 -18.77 9.06 7.15
N ASP A 46 -19.87 9.74 7.42
CA ASP A 46 -20.36 10.09 8.74
C ASP A 46 -21.46 9.08 9.16
N GLU A 47 -21.60 8.78 10.45
CA GLU A 47 -22.58 7.80 10.95
C GLU A 47 -24.03 8.34 10.93
N GLY A 48 -24.23 9.66 10.84
CA GLY A 48 -25.56 10.31 10.93
C GLY A 48 -26.34 10.52 9.61
N GLY A 49 -25.71 10.36 8.45
CA GLY A 49 -26.25 10.85 7.16
C GLY A 49 -26.28 9.83 6.02
N ASP A 50 -27.20 10.03 5.08
CA ASP A 50 -27.55 9.17 3.95
C ASP A 50 -26.54 9.14 2.78
N GLY A 51 -25.34 9.72 2.94
CA GLY A 51 -24.36 9.79 1.85
C GLY A 51 -23.15 10.66 2.11
N ASP A 52 -22.38 10.91 1.04
CA ASP A 52 -21.16 11.72 0.98
C ASP A 52 -21.41 13.24 0.96
N ASP A 53 -22.66 13.69 1.06
CA ASP A 53 -23.08 15.10 0.86
C ASP A 53 -22.73 16.03 2.04
N ASP A 54 -22.58 15.47 3.24
CA ASP A 54 -22.26 16.21 4.47
C ASP A 54 -20.76 16.22 4.79
N VAL A 55 -19.91 15.66 3.92
CA VAL A 55 -18.45 15.60 4.15
C VAL A 55 -17.68 16.60 3.28
N GLU A 56 -16.87 17.44 3.91
CA GLU A 56 -15.88 18.29 3.25
C GLU A 56 -14.48 17.66 3.30
N TYR A 57 -13.80 17.60 2.15
CA TYR A 57 -12.43 17.11 2.04
C TYR A 57 -11.45 18.28 2.07
N ARG A 58 -10.41 18.18 2.90
CA ARG A 58 -9.38 19.21 3.02
C ARG A 58 -8.00 18.64 2.70
N LEU A 59 -7.37 19.21 1.69
CA LEU A 59 -5.96 18.95 1.40
C LEU A 59 -5.09 19.59 2.49
N ILE A 60 -4.35 18.76 3.23
CA ILE A 60 -3.40 19.20 4.26
C ILE A 60 -2.06 19.53 3.62
N ASN A 61 -1.54 18.60 2.81
CA ASN A 61 -0.27 18.77 2.13
C ASN A 61 -0.13 17.81 0.95
N THR A 62 0.75 18.16 0.01
CA THR A 62 1.31 17.20 -0.95
C THR A 62 2.82 17.13 -0.78
N GLU A 63 3.39 15.95 -1.02
CA GLU A 63 4.84 15.74 -0.97
C GLU A 63 5.33 15.24 -2.33
N PRO A 64 6.06 16.06 -3.12
CA PRO A 64 6.34 17.49 -2.93
C PRO A 64 5.11 18.42 -2.97
N PRO A 65 5.19 19.66 -2.44
CA PRO A 65 4.09 20.62 -2.49
C PRO A 65 3.66 21.00 -3.91
N GLY A 66 2.36 21.23 -4.11
CA GLY A 66 1.79 21.70 -5.38
C GLY A 66 1.73 20.67 -6.51
N MET A 67 1.87 19.38 -6.20
CA MET A 67 1.86 18.30 -7.21
C MET A 67 0.45 17.80 -7.53
N PHE A 68 -0.49 17.94 -6.58
CA PHE A 68 -1.88 17.50 -6.70
C PHE A 68 -2.83 18.51 -6.06
N THR A 69 -4.08 18.47 -6.47
CA THR A 69 -5.20 19.17 -5.84
C THR A 69 -6.25 18.15 -5.39
N VAL A 70 -7.04 18.53 -4.39
CA VAL A 70 -8.18 17.73 -3.92
C VAL A 70 -9.42 18.60 -3.99
N ASP A 71 -10.46 18.07 -4.63
CA ASP A 71 -11.77 18.69 -4.70
C ASP A 71 -12.46 18.59 -3.33
N THR A 72 -12.84 19.74 -2.76
CA THR A 72 -13.33 19.82 -1.38
C THR A 72 -14.70 19.20 -1.18
N ASN A 73 -15.47 19.02 -2.25
CA ASN A 73 -16.82 18.45 -2.18
C ASN A 73 -16.82 16.97 -2.54
N THR A 74 -15.97 16.57 -3.48
CA THR A 74 -16.02 15.21 -4.06
C THR A 74 -14.89 14.30 -3.60
N GLY A 75 -13.88 14.83 -2.91
CA GLY A 75 -12.68 14.07 -2.50
C GLY A 75 -11.80 13.63 -3.68
N VAL A 76 -12.05 14.15 -4.89
CA VAL A 76 -11.33 13.78 -6.10
C VAL A 76 -9.94 14.43 -6.11
N VAL A 77 -8.91 13.59 -6.19
CA VAL A 77 -7.51 14.00 -6.33
C VAL A 77 -7.18 14.17 -7.81
N ARG A 78 -6.66 15.34 -8.17
CA ARG A 78 -6.27 15.68 -9.55
C ARG A 78 -4.82 16.14 -9.66
N THR A 79 -4.25 15.99 -10.84
CA THR A 79 -2.91 16.48 -11.14
C THR A 79 -2.86 18.01 -11.18
N ALA A 80 -1.87 18.61 -10.54
CA ALA A 80 -1.63 20.06 -10.59
C ALA A 80 -0.53 20.45 -11.61
N VAL A 81 0.26 19.47 -12.05
CA VAL A 81 1.37 19.63 -13.00
C VAL A 81 1.23 18.64 -14.15
N ARG A 82 1.98 18.87 -15.22
CA ARG A 82 1.92 18.02 -16.42
C ARG A 82 2.90 16.85 -16.42
N GLN A 83 3.97 16.94 -15.63
CA GLN A 83 5.10 16.03 -15.69
C GLN A 83 5.44 15.50 -14.29
N TYR A 84 5.65 14.19 -14.21
CA TYR A 84 6.06 13.49 -12.99
C TYR A 84 7.35 12.71 -13.22
N ARG A 85 8.18 12.56 -12.18
CA ARG A 85 9.46 11.86 -12.28
C ARG A 85 9.26 10.35 -12.15
N GLU A 86 9.77 9.60 -13.11
CA GLU A 86 9.65 8.14 -13.15
C GLU A 86 10.20 7.48 -11.88
N GLY A 87 9.41 6.59 -11.30
CA GLY A 87 9.75 5.86 -10.07
C GLY A 87 9.64 6.68 -8.78
N GLN A 88 9.34 7.97 -8.86
CA GLN A 88 9.12 8.79 -7.67
C GLN A 88 7.75 8.48 -7.05
N THR A 89 7.72 8.28 -5.74
CA THR A 89 6.49 8.21 -4.95
C THR A 89 6.15 9.60 -4.44
N TYR A 90 4.92 10.03 -4.72
CA TYR A 90 4.32 11.27 -4.23
C TYR A 90 3.31 10.96 -3.13
N ARG A 91 3.03 11.94 -2.27
CA ARG A 91 2.02 11.78 -1.22
C ARG A 91 0.99 12.89 -1.24
N VAL A 92 -0.25 12.54 -0.92
CA VAL A 92 -1.35 13.47 -0.71
C VAL A 92 -1.95 13.17 0.66
N LEU A 93 -1.96 14.18 1.54
CA LEU A 93 -2.49 14.09 2.89
C LEU A 93 -3.82 14.82 2.97
N VAL A 94 -4.89 14.13 3.34
CA VAL A 94 -6.27 14.65 3.32
C VAL A 94 -6.98 14.38 4.63
N GLN A 95 -7.84 15.31 5.06
CA GLN A 95 -8.81 15.09 6.13
C GLN A 95 -10.23 15.23 5.61
N ALA A 96 -11.16 14.52 6.22
CA ALA A 96 -12.59 14.67 6.06
C ALA A 96 -13.16 15.43 7.26
N ILE A 97 -14.11 16.33 7.01
CA ILE A 97 -14.75 17.19 8.02
C ILE A 97 -16.25 17.11 7.82
N ASP A 98 -16.98 16.89 8.89
CA ASP A 98 -18.44 16.96 8.87
C ASP A 98 -18.91 18.43 8.76
N ARG A 99 -19.88 18.66 7.87
CA ARG A 99 -20.52 19.95 7.59
C ARG A 99 -21.70 20.25 8.49
N THR A 100 -22.25 19.24 9.16
CA THR A 100 -23.45 19.36 10.00
C THR A 100 -23.17 19.02 11.46
N PRO A 101 -22.22 19.69 12.13
CA PRO A 101 -22.05 19.48 13.55
C PRO A 101 -23.35 19.91 14.23
N SER A 102 -24.13 18.92 14.65
CA SER A 102 -25.46 19.10 15.25
C SER A 102 -25.36 19.78 16.60
N ASP A 103 -24.15 19.81 17.17
CA ASP A 103 -23.81 20.49 18.39
C ASP A 103 -22.73 21.56 18.10
N ASN A 104 -22.76 22.68 18.82
CA ASN A 104 -21.70 23.72 18.76
C ASN A 104 -20.32 23.22 19.26
N SER A 105 -20.16 21.90 19.41
CA SER A 105 -18.91 21.24 19.67
C SER A 105 -18.03 21.30 18.42
N THR A 106 -16.73 21.43 18.65
CA THR A 106 -15.65 21.46 17.67
C THR A 106 -15.92 20.64 16.41
N LYS A 107 -15.82 21.27 15.22
CA LYS A 107 -15.84 20.59 13.91
C LYS A 107 -15.22 19.19 14.02
N GLN A 108 -16.00 18.17 13.69
CA GLN A 108 -15.53 16.80 13.73
C GLN A 108 -14.57 16.59 12.56
N VAL A 109 -13.31 16.26 12.87
CA VAL A 109 -12.26 16.09 11.84
C VAL A 109 -11.70 14.69 11.93
N SER A 110 -11.62 14.02 10.78
CA SER A 110 -11.03 12.70 10.66
C SER A 110 -9.53 12.68 10.98
N GLU A 111 -9.00 11.47 11.20
CA GLU A 111 -7.56 11.25 11.05
C GLU A 111 -7.08 11.61 9.64
N VAL A 112 -5.78 11.93 9.52
CA VAL A 112 -5.17 12.28 8.23
C VAL A 112 -4.99 11.02 7.38
N ALA A 113 -5.73 10.92 6.29
CA ALA A 113 -5.51 9.91 5.27
C ALA A 113 -4.28 10.24 4.43
N LYS A 114 -3.42 9.24 4.21
CA LYS A 114 -2.23 9.33 3.36
C LYS A 114 -2.39 8.48 2.11
N LEU A 115 -2.46 9.12 0.96
CA LEU A 115 -2.42 8.47 -0.36
C LEU A 115 -1.00 8.51 -0.91
N GLU A 116 -0.45 7.34 -1.26
CA GLU A 116 0.84 7.22 -1.96
C GLU A 116 0.60 6.98 -3.46
N ILE A 117 1.18 7.85 -4.29
CA ILE A 117 0.99 7.87 -5.73
C ILE A 117 2.34 7.61 -6.40
N LEU A 118 2.49 6.47 -7.09
CA LEU A 118 3.69 6.21 -7.87
C LEU A 118 3.57 6.84 -9.26
N ALA A 119 4.60 7.59 -9.67
CA ALA A 119 4.68 8.09 -11.03
C ALA A 119 5.32 7.07 -11.98
N GLY A 120 4.59 6.77 -13.06
CA GLY A 120 4.91 5.69 -13.97
C GLY A 120 4.18 4.40 -13.61
N ASP A 121 4.63 3.27 -14.16
CA ASP A 121 3.96 2.00 -14.00
C ASP A 121 4.07 1.47 -12.56
N ARG A 122 2.97 0.89 -12.04
CA ARG A 122 3.00 0.25 -10.72
C ARG A 122 4.02 -0.90 -10.73
N PRO A 123 4.92 -1.00 -9.74
CA PRO A 123 5.92 -2.05 -9.74
C PRO A 123 5.22 -3.40 -9.52
N PRO A 124 5.82 -4.52 -9.95
CA PRO A 124 5.32 -5.83 -9.55
C PRO A 124 5.22 -5.93 -8.03
N GLN A 125 4.14 -6.52 -7.53
CA GLN A 125 3.92 -6.71 -6.10
C GLN A 125 3.85 -8.20 -5.78
N PHE A 126 4.67 -8.67 -4.86
CA PHE A 126 4.58 -10.04 -4.37
C PHE A 126 3.19 -10.31 -3.77
N LEU A 127 2.67 -11.52 -4.01
CA LEU A 127 1.35 -11.93 -3.50
C LEU A 127 1.34 -12.12 -1.98
N GLN A 128 2.50 -12.39 -1.38
CA GLN A 128 2.70 -12.51 0.06
C GLN A 128 3.87 -11.62 0.48
N GLN A 129 3.75 -10.99 1.65
CA GLN A 129 4.81 -10.15 2.21
C GLN A 129 5.96 -10.97 2.80
N HIS A 130 5.66 -12.17 3.30
CA HIS A 130 6.62 -13.05 3.94
C HIS A 130 6.34 -14.49 3.54
N TYR A 131 7.39 -15.24 3.23
CA TYR A 131 7.36 -16.68 2.99
C TYR A 131 8.18 -17.36 4.08
N THR A 132 7.64 -18.41 4.70
CA THR A 132 8.35 -19.20 5.72
C THR A 132 8.26 -20.67 5.35
N VAL A 133 9.40 -21.34 5.28
CA VAL A 133 9.50 -22.75 4.86
C VAL A 133 10.45 -23.46 5.81
N SER A 134 10.13 -24.68 6.20
CA SER A 134 11.02 -25.59 6.91
C SER A 134 11.46 -26.69 5.96
N LEU A 135 12.78 -26.88 5.85
CA LEU A 135 13.39 -27.90 4.99
C LEU A 135 14.12 -28.94 5.85
N PRO A 136 13.90 -30.24 5.61
CA PRO A 136 14.77 -31.30 6.13
C PRO A 136 16.22 -31.14 5.65
N GLU A 137 17.21 -31.50 6.47
CA GLU A 137 18.62 -31.38 6.07
C GLU A 137 19.00 -32.32 4.91
N ASP A 138 18.32 -33.47 4.80
CA ASP A 138 18.50 -34.47 3.74
C ASP A 138 17.82 -34.07 2.41
N THR A 139 17.31 -32.83 2.31
CA THR A 139 16.74 -32.29 1.08
C THR A 139 17.78 -32.28 -0.05
N LEU A 140 17.41 -32.87 -1.18
CA LEU A 140 18.27 -32.94 -2.36
C LEU A 140 18.48 -31.56 -3.01
N VAL A 141 19.64 -31.40 -3.64
CA VAL A 141 19.89 -30.26 -4.54
C VAL A 141 18.86 -30.24 -5.67
N ASP A 142 18.51 -29.04 -6.13
CA ASP A 142 17.47 -28.72 -7.10
C ASP A 142 16.02 -28.97 -6.64
N TYR A 143 15.82 -29.37 -5.38
CA TYR A 143 14.50 -29.43 -4.78
C TYR A 143 13.81 -28.05 -4.80
N SER A 144 12.56 -28.01 -5.25
CA SER A 144 11.73 -26.80 -5.28
C SER A 144 11.22 -26.47 -3.88
N VAL A 145 11.78 -25.41 -3.29
CA VAL A 145 11.52 -24.99 -1.90
C VAL A 145 10.21 -24.23 -1.79
N VAL A 146 10.02 -23.20 -2.62
CA VAL A 146 8.83 -22.34 -2.58
C VAL A 146 8.61 -21.63 -3.92
N ASP A 147 7.35 -21.44 -4.28
CA ASP A 147 6.92 -20.64 -5.43
C ASP A 147 6.60 -19.22 -4.97
N VAL A 148 7.46 -18.27 -5.35
CA VAL A 148 7.29 -16.85 -5.03
C VAL A 148 6.59 -16.15 -6.20
N ARG A 149 5.36 -15.70 -5.97
CA ARG A 149 4.55 -15.07 -7.01
C ARG A 149 4.46 -13.57 -6.81
N ALA A 150 4.50 -12.84 -7.92
CA ALA A 150 4.19 -11.41 -7.95
C ALA A 150 3.13 -11.08 -8.99
N HIS A 151 2.23 -10.18 -8.65
CA HIS A 151 1.27 -9.59 -9.56
C HIS A 151 1.93 -8.45 -10.34
N ARG A 152 1.80 -8.51 -11.66
CA ARG A 152 2.23 -7.44 -12.57
C ARG A 152 1.01 -6.62 -12.97
N PHE A 153 1.05 -5.32 -12.73
CA PHE A 153 -0.02 -4.42 -13.11
C PHE A 153 0.01 -4.10 -14.61
N ARG A 154 -1.11 -3.62 -15.15
CA ARG A 154 -1.15 -3.09 -16.52
C ARG A 154 -0.32 -1.81 -16.59
N ALA A 155 0.36 -1.61 -17.72
CA ALA A 155 1.03 -0.34 -17.97
C ALA A 155 -0.02 0.77 -18.05
N ILE A 156 0.33 1.96 -17.60
CA ILE A 156 -0.55 3.12 -17.63
C ILE A 156 -0.64 3.71 -19.04
N ASP A 157 0.42 3.54 -19.84
CA ASP A 157 0.48 3.93 -21.24
C ASP A 157 0.68 2.71 -22.15
N ASP A 158 -0.23 2.53 -23.11
CA ASP A 158 -0.21 1.46 -24.11
C ASP A 158 1.03 1.50 -25.02
N ARG A 159 1.76 2.62 -25.04
CA ARG A 159 3.04 2.78 -25.76
C ARG A 159 4.19 2.01 -25.13
N ARG A 160 4.08 1.58 -23.87
CA ARG A 160 5.13 0.80 -23.19
C ARG A 160 4.82 -0.69 -23.29
N SER A 161 5.80 -1.46 -23.76
CA SER A 161 5.73 -2.92 -23.71
C SER A 161 5.53 -3.37 -22.27
N LYS A 162 4.79 -4.46 -22.05
CA LYS A 162 4.53 -4.96 -20.70
C LYS A 162 5.83 -5.25 -19.93
N GLY A 163 6.97 -5.50 -20.57
CA GLY A 163 8.18 -5.92 -19.86
C GLY A 163 7.99 -7.29 -19.21
N GLU A 164 9.05 -8.06 -19.11
CA GLU A 164 9.00 -9.40 -18.49
C GLU A 164 9.17 -9.27 -16.97
N LEU A 165 8.40 -10.06 -16.21
CA LEU A 165 8.63 -10.18 -14.78
C LEU A 165 9.89 -11.04 -14.58
N ILE A 166 10.90 -10.49 -13.91
CA ILE A 166 12.17 -11.17 -13.66
C ILE A 166 12.40 -11.29 -12.17
N TYR A 167 12.58 -12.52 -11.70
CA TYR A 167 12.87 -12.85 -10.31
C TYR A 167 14.36 -13.00 -10.06
N SER A 168 14.76 -12.67 -8.85
CA SER A 168 16.16 -12.76 -8.39
C SER A 168 16.17 -12.83 -6.86
N VAL A 169 17.17 -13.49 -6.28
CA VAL A 169 17.21 -13.82 -4.86
C VAL A 169 18.59 -13.55 -4.28
N TRP A 170 18.63 -13.02 -3.06
CA TRP A 170 19.83 -12.68 -2.33
C TRP A 170 19.73 -13.12 -0.88
N SER A 171 20.87 -13.39 -0.27
CA SER A 171 20.97 -13.57 1.18
C SER A 171 20.97 -12.21 1.88
N GLN A 172 20.38 -12.15 3.06
CA GLN A 172 20.45 -11.01 3.95
C GLN A 172 21.25 -11.37 5.20
N HIS A 173 22.43 -10.76 5.36
CA HIS A 173 23.28 -10.92 6.55
C HIS A 173 23.68 -9.55 7.10
N GLY A 174 23.49 -9.31 8.40
CA GLY A 174 23.85 -8.03 9.03
C GLY A 174 23.16 -6.79 8.43
N GLY A 175 22.01 -6.96 7.75
CA GLY A 175 21.31 -5.89 7.03
C GLY A 175 21.86 -5.58 5.63
N GLN A 176 22.96 -6.23 5.21
CA GLN A 176 23.48 -6.14 3.85
C GLN A 176 22.94 -7.26 2.96
N ARG A 177 22.86 -6.96 1.66
CA ARG A 177 22.41 -7.88 0.62
C ARG A 177 23.61 -8.50 -0.07
N GLU A 178 23.68 -9.82 -0.07
CA GLU A 178 24.78 -10.58 -0.66
C GLU A 178 24.24 -11.67 -1.59
N PRO A 179 24.95 -12.03 -2.68
CA PRO A 179 24.59 -13.19 -3.48
C PRO A 179 24.56 -14.45 -2.61
N THR A 180 23.47 -15.22 -2.70
CA THR A 180 23.40 -16.53 -2.03
C THR A 180 23.97 -17.62 -2.92
N SER A 181 24.77 -18.53 -2.33
CA SER A 181 25.20 -19.77 -2.99
C SER A 181 24.36 -20.99 -2.59
N MET A 182 23.56 -20.87 -1.53
CA MET A 182 22.75 -21.96 -0.98
C MET A 182 21.41 -22.12 -1.69
N PHE A 183 20.83 -21.02 -2.18
CA PHE A 183 19.53 -21.02 -2.86
C PHE A 183 19.66 -20.35 -4.23
N GLY A 184 18.84 -20.77 -5.17
CA GLY A 184 18.63 -20.09 -6.43
C GLY A 184 17.15 -19.82 -6.66
N ILE A 185 16.85 -18.91 -7.58
CA ILE A 185 15.49 -18.67 -8.03
C ILE A 185 15.45 -18.75 -9.54
N ASP A 186 14.41 -19.39 -10.08
CA ASP A 186 14.14 -19.34 -11.51
C ASP A 186 13.63 -17.94 -11.87
N PRO A 187 14.29 -17.22 -12.81
CA PRO A 187 13.98 -15.82 -13.08
C PRO A 187 12.63 -15.60 -13.74
N LYS A 188 11.97 -16.62 -14.31
CA LYS A 188 10.68 -16.46 -15.00
C LYS A 188 9.50 -16.96 -14.17
N THR A 189 9.72 -18.02 -13.39
CA THR A 189 8.67 -18.68 -12.61
C THR A 189 8.66 -18.25 -11.15
N GLY A 190 9.77 -17.73 -10.61
CA GLY A 190 9.87 -17.34 -9.20
C GLY A 190 10.04 -18.52 -8.24
N VAL A 191 10.29 -19.73 -8.74
CA VAL A 191 10.53 -20.91 -7.91
C VAL A 191 11.93 -20.86 -7.32
N ILE A 192 12.02 -20.87 -5.98
CA ILE A 192 13.27 -21.00 -5.25
C ILE A 192 13.64 -22.49 -5.16
N HIS A 193 14.89 -22.81 -5.46
CA HIS A 193 15.47 -24.15 -5.36
C HIS A 193 16.70 -24.18 -4.47
N LEU A 194 16.95 -25.34 -3.86
CA LEU A 194 18.17 -25.59 -3.10
C LEU A 194 19.34 -25.84 -4.05
N ARG A 195 20.50 -25.20 -3.81
CA ARG A 195 21.70 -25.34 -4.66
C ARG A 195 22.83 -26.14 -4.01
N ARG A 196 22.81 -26.26 -2.69
CA ARG A 196 23.81 -26.98 -1.90
C ARG A 196 23.11 -27.78 -0.83
N LEU A 197 23.66 -28.93 -0.49
CA LEU A 197 23.15 -29.76 0.60
C LEU A 197 23.13 -28.97 1.90
N LEU A 198 22.08 -29.20 2.68
CA LEU A 198 21.95 -28.69 4.03
C LEU A 198 22.60 -29.69 4.98
N ASP A 199 23.18 -29.18 6.05
CA ASP A 199 23.70 -30.00 7.15
C ASP A 199 23.42 -29.24 8.44
N TYR A 200 22.49 -29.75 9.25
CA TYR A 200 22.07 -29.09 10.49
C TYR A 200 23.11 -29.25 11.61
N ASP A 201 23.91 -30.31 11.53
CA ASP A 201 24.93 -30.66 12.50
C ASP A 201 26.27 -29.96 12.20
N ASP A 202 26.50 -29.49 10.96
CA ASP A 202 27.64 -28.65 10.59
C ASP A 202 27.55 -27.25 11.23
N PRO A 203 28.42 -26.90 12.20
CA PRO A 203 28.39 -25.61 12.88
C PRO A 203 28.79 -24.43 11.99
N SER A 204 29.39 -24.69 10.82
CA SER A 204 29.74 -23.65 9.85
C SER A 204 28.55 -23.21 8.99
N GLN A 205 27.48 -24.01 8.95
CA GLN A 205 26.28 -23.70 8.19
C GLN A 205 25.23 -22.96 9.04
N PRO A 206 24.62 -21.89 8.50
CA PRO A 206 23.55 -21.20 9.19
C PRO A 206 22.26 -22.04 9.18
N LYS A 207 21.64 -22.21 10.35
CA LYS A 207 20.35 -22.92 10.51
C LYS A 207 19.15 -22.11 10.04
N LEU A 208 19.34 -20.80 9.85
CA LEU A 208 18.32 -19.88 9.37
C LEU A 208 18.88 -19.08 8.19
N HIS A 209 18.21 -19.20 7.05
CA HIS A 209 18.51 -18.40 5.86
C HIS A 209 17.45 -17.33 5.67
N LYS A 210 17.88 -16.07 5.66
CA LYS A 210 17.01 -14.93 5.33
C LYS A 210 17.29 -14.53 3.88
N LEU A 211 16.26 -14.63 3.05
CA LEU A 211 16.34 -14.32 1.62
C LEU A 211 15.49 -13.07 1.32
N ILE A 212 15.98 -12.25 0.39
CA ILE A 212 15.30 -11.05 -0.14
C ILE A 212 15.41 -10.97 -1.66
#